data_AF-A0A2N1GBI2-F1
#
_entry.id   AF-A0A2N1GBI2-F1
#
_cell.length_a   1.000
_cell.length_b   1.000
_cell.length_c   1.000
_cell.angle_alpha   90.00
_cell.angle_beta   90.00
_cell.angle_gamma   90.00
#
_symmetry.space_group_name_H-M   'P 1'
#
loop_
_entity.id
_entity.type
_entity.pdbx_description
1 polymer ?
#
loop_
_entity_poly.entity_id
_entity_poly.type
_entity_poly.pdbx_seq_one_letter_code
_entity_poly.pdbx_strand_id
1 'polypeptide(L)'
;MRKIALALTISILTLVGCKSNEENLKFTEKVEKSHHKADFLAQEAVQFNLQLEFGGTERMDAKFTILTNSTKGVIEYKNGAKIIFDQAKVSYSSTIPNEESVRFDAFTWEYFFLFPYKLSDPGTIWNEYNNKEKDATNYLTEKLTFKSGTGDAPDDWYVVYTDKTTNLLERAAYIVTLKAEKEEAEKNPHAIQYLEYKDVDGIPIATKWIFWAWEDGKGLTDELGHATLTDIKFVKADTDYFVPETDFKTK
;
A
#
# COMPACT_ATOMS: atom_id res chain seq x y z
N MET A 1 55.06 52.29 20.07
CA MET A 1 53.78 52.36 19.33
C MET A 1 53.64 51.13 18.45
N ARG A 2 52.92 50.09 18.89
CA ARG A 2 52.58 48.92 18.07
C ARG A 2 51.06 48.84 18.03
N LYS A 3 50.46 49.12 16.86
CA LYS A 3 49.03 48.95 16.62
C LYS A 3 48.79 47.48 16.24
N ILE A 4 48.07 46.75 17.08
CA ILE A 4 47.58 45.41 16.76
C ILE A 4 46.26 45.61 16.01
N ALA A 5 46.24 45.26 14.72
CA ALA A 5 45.03 45.24 13.92
C ALA A 5 44.34 43.89 14.14
N LEU A 6 43.15 43.93 14.75
CA LEU A 6 42.28 42.77 14.94
C LEU A 6 41.51 42.55 13.62
N ALA A 7 41.89 41.53 12.86
CA ALA A 7 41.17 41.13 11.66
C ALA A 7 39.95 40.28 12.08
N LEU A 8 38.75 40.84 11.92
CA LEU A 8 37.48 40.15 12.10
C LEU A 8 37.14 39.41 10.80
N THR A 9 37.39 38.11 10.73
CA THR A 9 36.89 37.27 9.64
C THR A 9 35.44 36.87 9.91
N ILE A 10 34.51 37.51 9.20
CA ILE A 10 33.11 37.08 9.14
C ILE A 10 33.03 35.94 8.13
N SER A 11 32.97 34.70 8.63
CA SER A 11 32.59 33.55 7.81
C SER A 11 31.10 33.60 7.53
N ILE A 12 30.74 34.03 6.32
CA ILE A 12 29.38 33.91 5.80
C ILE A 12 29.16 32.43 5.48
N LEU A 13 28.44 31.74 6.37
CA LEU A 13 27.98 30.37 6.13
C LEU A 13 26.82 30.44 5.13
N THR A 14 27.10 30.16 3.85
CA THR A 14 26.05 30.02 2.84
C THR A 14 25.29 28.73 3.10
N LEU A 15 24.12 28.84 3.72
CA LEU A 15 23.11 27.78 3.73
C LEU A 15 22.61 27.59 2.29
N VAL A 16 23.27 26.71 1.54
CA VAL A 16 22.70 26.14 0.31
C VAL A 16 21.59 25.19 0.75
N GLY A 17 20.39 25.75 0.95
CA GLY A 17 19.21 24.97 1.27
C GLY A 17 18.86 24.05 0.11
N CYS A 18 18.85 22.74 0.36
CA CYS A 18 18.38 21.67 -0.53
C CYS A 18 16.89 21.78 -0.87
N LYS A 19 16.43 22.89 -1.46
CA LYS A 19 15.05 23.06 -1.95
C LYS A 19 14.87 22.71 -3.42
N SER A 20 15.94 22.53 -4.19
CA SER A 20 15.88 22.46 -5.65
C SER A 20 15.62 21.07 -6.26
N ASN A 21 15.56 20.00 -5.46
CA ASN A 21 15.46 18.63 -5.99
C ASN A 21 14.05 18.01 -5.94
N GLU A 22 13.09 18.58 -5.21
CA GLU A 22 11.75 17.97 -5.08
C GLU A 22 10.77 18.37 -6.19
N GLU A 23 10.96 19.52 -6.85
CA GLU A 23 10.07 19.99 -7.91
C GLU A 23 10.11 19.11 -9.18
N ASN A 24 11.22 18.41 -9.42
CA ASN A 24 11.43 17.59 -10.63
C ASN A 24 11.10 16.10 -10.46
N LEU A 25 10.64 15.67 -9.27
CA LEU A 25 10.28 14.28 -9.05
C LEU A 25 9.01 13.91 -9.83
N LYS A 26 8.99 12.71 -10.41
CA LYS A 26 7.78 12.09 -10.96
C LYS A 26 6.77 11.83 -9.86
N PHE A 27 5.50 11.66 -10.23
CA PHE A 27 4.43 11.33 -9.29
C PHE A 27 4.79 10.18 -8.36
N THR A 28 5.17 9.02 -8.91
CA THR A 28 5.54 7.84 -8.12
C THR A 28 6.69 8.10 -7.16
N GLU A 29 7.72 8.82 -7.60
CA GLU A 29 8.89 9.16 -6.77
C GLU A 29 8.50 10.03 -5.57
N LYS A 30 7.57 10.99 -5.75
CA LYS A 30 7.05 11.81 -4.65
C LYS A 30 6.33 10.96 -3.60
N VAL A 31 5.48 10.05 -4.06
CA VAL A 31 4.68 9.18 -3.18
C VAL A 31 5.59 8.22 -2.43
N GLU A 32 6.41 7.45 -3.15
CA GLU A 32 7.32 6.46 -2.56
C GLU A 32 8.33 7.10 -1.60
N LYS A 33 8.83 8.29 -1.92
CA LYS A 33 9.70 9.05 -1.01
C LYS A 33 8.95 9.45 0.27
N SER A 34 7.72 9.92 0.16
CA SER A 34 6.93 10.39 1.32
C SER A 34 6.45 9.24 2.21
N HIS A 35 6.36 8.04 1.66
CA HIS A 35 6.16 6.81 2.42
C HIS A 35 7.46 6.17 2.93
N HIS A 36 8.61 6.78 2.68
CA HIS A 36 9.91 6.26 3.12
C HIS A 36 10.18 4.84 2.57
N LYS A 37 9.86 4.59 1.30
CA LYS A 37 9.99 3.27 0.66
C LYS A 37 11.36 2.62 0.86
N ALA A 38 12.45 3.40 0.79
CA ALA A 38 13.80 2.86 0.97
C ALA A 38 14.01 2.30 2.38
N ASP A 39 13.51 3.00 3.40
CA ASP A 39 13.61 2.56 4.80
C ASP A 39 12.67 1.39 5.07
N PHE A 40 11.47 1.39 4.48
CA PHE A 40 10.53 0.27 4.54
C PHE A 40 11.14 -1.00 3.94
N LEU A 41 11.74 -0.92 2.75
CA LEU A 41 12.37 -2.07 2.07
C LEU A 41 13.69 -2.51 2.72
N ALA A 42 14.29 -1.68 3.60
CA ALA A 42 15.43 -2.08 4.40
C ALA A 42 15.03 -2.98 5.60
N GLN A 43 13.76 -2.95 5.99
CA GLN A 43 13.20 -3.88 6.95
C GLN A 43 12.93 -5.23 6.28
N GLU A 44 13.03 -6.31 7.04
CA GLU A 44 12.89 -7.66 6.48
C GLU A 44 11.42 -8.06 6.34
N ALA A 45 10.67 -7.94 7.44
CA ALA A 45 9.24 -8.23 7.48
C ALA A 45 8.49 -7.18 8.30
N VAL A 46 7.20 -7.07 8.02
CA VAL A 46 6.24 -6.30 8.82
C VAL A 46 5.16 -7.23 9.33
N GLN A 47 4.83 -7.08 10.61
CA GLN A 47 3.71 -7.75 11.25
C GLN A 47 2.65 -6.72 11.65
N PHE A 48 1.38 -7.05 11.45
CA PHE A 48 0.24 -6.24 11.88
C PHE A 48 -0.99 -7.12 12.03
N ASN A 49 -1.93 -6.69 12.87
CA ASN A 49 -3.27 -7.27 12.90
C ASN A 49 -4.19 -6.46 11.99
N LEU A 50 -5.03 -7.14 11.23
CA LEU A 50 -6.05 -6.56 10.37
C LEU A 50 -7.43 -7.04 10.84
N GLN A 51 -8.28 -6.08 11.20
CA GLN A 51 -9.71 -6.32 11.34
C GLN A 51 -10.42 -5.66 10.17
N LEU A 52 -11.17 -6.44 9.39
CA LEU A 52 -11.84 -6.02 8.15
C LEU A 52 -13.32 -6.31 8.25
N GLU A 53 -14.12 -5.27 8.01
CA GLU A 53 -15.57 -5.36 7.86
C GLU A 53 -15.98 -4.93 6.44
N PHE A 54 -16.90 -5.67 5.83
CA PHE A 54 -17.45 -5.31 4.53
C PHE A 54 -18.93 -5.67 4.46
N GLY A 55 -19.79 -4.73 4.07
CA GLY A 55 -21.24 -4.89 4.02
C GLY A 55 -21.86 -5.17 5.40
N GLY A 56 -21.30 -4.60 6.48
CA GLY A 56 -21.80 -4.79 7.84
C GLY A 56 -21.47 -6.14 8.48
N THR A 57 -20.53 -6.90 7.91
CA THR A 57 -20.11 -8.21 8.43
C THR A 57 -18.58 -8.30 8.51
N GLU A 58 -18.06 -8.83 9.60
CA GLU A 58 -16.64 -9.13 9.75
C GLU A 58 -16.20 -10.15 8.68
N ARG A 59 -15.25 -9.75 7.85
CA ARG A 59 -14.68 -10.58 6.77
C ARG A 59 -13.37 -11.21 7.18
N MET A 60 -12.59 -10.53 8.02
CA MET A 60 -11.29 -11.01 8.47
C MET A 60 -10.93 -10.39 9.82
N ASP A 61 -10.44 -11.22 10.73
CA ASP A 61 -9.72 -10.84 11.94
C ASP A 61 -8.47 -11.73 11.97
N ALA A 62 -7.36 -11.19 11.50
CA ALA A 62 -6.15 -11.95 11.23
C ALA A 62 -4.86 -11.15 11.47
N LYS A 63 -3.81 -11.86 11.87
CA LYS A 63 -2.45 -11.34 11.97
C LYS A 63 -1.69 -11.65 10.68
N PHE A 64 -1.13 -10.61 10.08
CA PHE A 64 -0.27 -10.68 8.92
C PHE A 64 1.19 -10.68 9.37
N THR A 65 2.02 -11.46 8.71
CA THR A 65 3.48 -11.32 8.74
C THR A 65 3.98 -11.51 7.33
N ILE A 66 4.41 -10.42 6.69
CA ILE A 66 4.77 -10.38 5.28
C ILE A 66 6.18 -9.82 5.12
N LEU A 67 6.94 -10.35 4.16
CA LEU A 67 8.19 -9.73 3.76
C LEU A 67 7.90 -8.39 3.09
N THR A 68 8.71 -7.37 3.36
CA THR A 68 8.51 -6.01 2.82
C THR A 68 8.64 -5.95 1.30
N ASN A 69 9.32 -6.93 0.70
CA ASN A 69 9.40 -7.14 -0.74
C ASN A 69 8.22 -7.94 -1.34
N SER A 70 7.18 -8.22 -0.54
CA SER A 70 5.97 -8.96 -0.88
C SER A 70 6.18 -10.38 -1.42
N THR A 71 7.36 -10.99 -1.24
CA THR A 71 7.63 -12.30 -1.83
C THR A 71 7.08 -13.46 -1.02
N LYS A 72 6.91 -13.28 0.30
CA LYS A 72 6.37 -14.30 1.19
C LYS A 72 5.53 -13.68 2.28
N GLY A 73 4.58 -14.45 2.79
CA GLY A 73 3.78 -14.03 3.92
C GLY A 73 2.97 -15.16 4.54
N VAL A 74 2.53 -14.90 5.76
CA VAL A 74 1.56 -15.73 6.48
C VAL A 74 0.45 -14.84 7.04
N ILE A 75 -0.77 -15.32 6.88
CA ILE A 75 -2.00 -14.74 7.43
C ILE A 75 -2.52 -15.77 8.44
N GLU A 76 -2.56 -15.40 9.71
CA GLU A 76 -3.06 -16.24 10.80
C GLU A 76 -4.39 -15.68 11.32
N TYR A 77 -5.48 -16.40 11.04
CA TYR A 77 -6.81 -16.02 11.49
C TYR A 77 -6.98 -16.29 12.99
N LYS A 78 -7.93 -15.60 13.62
CA LYS A 78 -8.27 -15.79 15.04
C LYS A 78 -8.58 -17.24 15.45
N ASN A 79 -9.11 -18.05 14.53
CA ASN A 79 -9.40 -19.46 14.77
C ASN A 79 -8.17 -20.38 14.63
N GLY A 80 -6.98 -19.82 14.38
CA GLY A 80 -5.73 -20.54 14.16
C GLY A 80 -5.51 -21.05 12.74
N ALA A 81 -6.48 -20.88 11.83
CA ALA A 81 -6.29 -21.21 10.41
C ALA A 81 -5.25 -20.27 9.80
N LYS A 82 -4.46 -20.78 8.85
CA LYS A 82 -3.42 -20.01 8.18
C LYS A 82 -3.56 -20.06 6.67
N ILE A 83 -3.15 -18.96 6.03
CA ILE A 83 -2.78 -18.90 4.61
C ILE A 83 -1.30 -18.52 4.58
N ILE A 84 -0.50 -19.26 3.82
CA ILE A 84 0.92 -19.01 3.59
C ILE A 84 1.12 -18.86 2.09
N PHE A 85 1.82 -17.82 1.67
CA PHE A 85 2.24 -17.68 0.28
C PHE A 85 3.76 -17.56 0.16
N ASP A 86 4.28 -18.18 -0.89
CA ASP A 86 5.67 -18.02 -1.35
C ASP A 86 5.63 -17.75 -2.86
N GLN A 87 5.81 -16.49 -3.20
CA GLN A 87 5.56 -15.92 -4.52
C GLN A 87 4.13 -16.23 -4.95
N ALA A 88 3.95 -16.95 -6.07
CA ALA A 88 2.64 -17.29 -6.61
C ALA A 88 1.98 -18.52 -5.97
N LYS A 89 2.72 -19.29 -5.15
CA LYS A 89 2.21 -20.52 -4.51
C LYS A 89 1.47 -20.16 -3.23
N VAL A 90 0.27 -20.70 -3.05
CA VAL A 90 -0.53 -20.47 -1.84
C VAL A 90 -0.85 -21.81 -1.18
N SER A 91 -0.52 -21.93 0.11
CA SER A 91 -0.87 -23.07 0.95
C SER A 91 -1.75 -22.62 2.12
N TYR A 92 -2.68 -23.45 2.56
CA TYR A 92 -3.63 -23.06 3.60
C TYR A 92 -4.15 -24.23 4.43
N SER A 93 -4.53 -23.93 5.68
CA SER A 93 -5.10 -24.90 6.61
C SER A 93 -6.46 -25.42 6.12
N SER A 94 -6.76 -26.68 6.40
CA SER A 94 -8.07 -27.28 6.09
C SER A 94 -9.25 -26.63 6.85
N THR A 95 -8.96 -25.88 7.91
CA THR A 95 -9.89 -25.14 8.77
C THR A 95 -10.13 -23.70 8.32
N ILE A 96 -9.67 -23.31 7.13
CA ILE A 96 -9.88 -21.95 6.61
C ILE A 96 -11.39 -21.63 6.54
N PRO A 97 -11.84 -20.41 6.92
CA PRO A 97 -13.27 -20.07 6.91
C PRO A 97 -13.92 -20.17 5.53
N ASN A 98 -13.16 -19.88 4.46
CA ASN A 98 -13.64 -19.96 3.08
C ASN A 98 -12.51 -20.34 2.11
N GLU A 99 -12.57 -21.55 1.56
CA GLU A 99 -11.58 -22.04 0.60
C GLU A 99 -11.60 -21.28 -0.73
N GLU A 100 -12.75 -20.71 -1.13
CA GLU A 100 -12.88 -19.95 -2.38
C GLU A 100 -12.19 -18.58 -2.31
N SER A 101 -12.04 -18.01 -1.12
CA SER A 101 -11.38 -16.70 -0.93
C SER A 101 -9.87 -16.79 -0.77
N VAL A 102 -9.31 -17.97 -0.46
CA VAL A 102 -7.88 -18.14 -0.12
C VAL A 102 -6.90 -17.39 -1.03
N ARG A 103 -7.01 -17.55 -2.35
CA ARG A 103 -6.07 -16.89 -3.29
C ARG A 103 -6.26 -15.36 -3.32
N PHE A 104 -7.50 -14.90 -3.18
CA PHE A 104 -7.81 -13.48 -3.08
C PHE A 104 -7.27 -12.91 -1.76
N ASP A 105 -7.56 -13.58 -0.64
CA ASP A 105 -7.11 -13.15 0.70
C ASP A 105 -5.58 -13.16 0.83
N ALA A 106 -4.90 -14.11 0.18
CA ALA A 106 -3.44 -14.20 0.17
C ALA A 106 -2.76 -12.94 -0.39
N PHE A 107 -3.35 -12.27 -1.37
CA PHE A 107 -2.67 -11.22 -2.14
C PHE A 107 -3.35 -9.85 -2.05
N THR A 108 -4.66 -9.76 -1.86
CA THR A 108 -5.36 -8.47 -1.95
C THR A 108 -5.07 -7.56 -0.75
N TRP A 109 -5.18 -8.07 0.47
CA TRP A 109 -5.08 -7.22 1.67
C TRP A 109 -3.65 -6.75 1.92
N GLU A 110 -2.66 -7.62 1.70
CA GLU A 110 -1.26 -7.21 1.76
C GLU A 110 -0.88 -6.30 0.60
N TYR A 111 -1.46 -6.46 -0.60
CA TYR A 111 -1.23 -5.52 -1.69
C TYR A 111 -1.76 -4.12 -1.35
N PHE A 112 -2.92 -4.00 -0.71
CA PHE A 112 -3.42 -2.69 -0.25
C PHE A 112 -2.53 -2.07 0.82
N PHE A 113 -1.98 -2.87 1.74
CA PHE A 113 -0.99 -2.40 2.71
C PHE A 113 0.29 -1.93 2.03
N LEU A 114 0.78 -2.70 1.06
CA LEU A 114 2.06 -2.46 0.39
C LEU A 114 1.96 -1.47 -0.78
N PHE A 115 0.75 -1.07 -1.19
CA PHE A 115 0.48 -0.26 -2.37
C PHE A 115 1.42 0.96 -2.54
N PRO A 116 1.64 1.82 -1.52
CA PRO A 116 2.53 2.98 -1.67
C PRO A 116 3.99 2.61 -1.96
N TYR A 117 4.40 1.37 -1.71
CA TYR A 117 5.75 0.87 -1.94
C TYR A 117 5.92 0.13 -3.27
N LYS A 118 4.82 -0.13 -4.00
CA LYS A 118 4.81 -0.94 -5.23
C LYS A 118 4.56 -0.13 -6.50
N LEU A 119 4.48 1.20 -6.38
CA LEU A 119 4.11 2.09 -7.49
C LEU A 119 5.12 2.08 -8.65
N SER A 120 6.38 1.76 -8.37
CA SER A 120 7.44 1.61 -9.36
C SER A 120 7.77 0.16 -9.73
N ASP A 121 6.94 -0.81 -9.37
CA ASP A 121 7.23 -2.23 -9.63
C ASP A 121 7.29 -2.52 -11.15
N PRO A 122 8.10 -3.51 -11.58
CA PRO A 122 8.14 -3.92 -12.97
C PRO A 122 6.75 -4.28 -13.50
N GLY A 123 6.38 -3.68 -14.63
CA GLY A 123 5.07 -3.91 -15.26
C GLY A 123 4.08 -2.77 -15.06
N THR A 124 4.31 -1.86 -14.11
CA THR A 124 3.50 -0.65 -13.92
C THR A 124 3.60 0.30 -15.12
N ILE A 125 2.47 0.94 -15.46
CA ILE A 125 2.35 1.96 -16.49
C ILE A 125 1.54 3.11 -15.90
N TRP A 126 2.15 4.30 -15.86
CA TRP A 126 1.55 5.51 -15.31
C TRP A 126 1.14 6.47 -16.43
N ASN A 127 -0.09 6.98 -16.31
CA ASN A 127 -0.69 7.90 -17.27
C ASN A 127 -1.32 9.08 -16.54
N GLU A 128 -1.33 10.24 -17.18
CA GLU A 128 -2.08 11.40 -16.70
C GLU A 128 -3.56 11.04 -16.51
N TYR A 129 -4.16 11.55 -15.45
CA TYR A 129 -5.59 11.42 -15.19
C TYR A 129 -6.19 12.79 -14.90
N ASN A 130 -7.19 13.17 -15.69
CA ASN A 130 -7.87 14.45 -15.52
C ASN A 130 -8.94 14.33 -14.41
N ASN A 131 -8.51 14.53 -13.17
CA ASN A 131 -9.40 14.52 -12.01
C ASN A 131 -10.39 15.70 -12.05
N LYS A 132 -11.68 15.39 -12.20
CA LYS A 132 -12.80 16.36 -12.26
C LYS A 132 -13.62 16.42 -10.98
N GLU A 133 -13.19 15.71 -9.94
CA GLU A 133 -13.88 15.68 -8.65
C GLU A 133 -13.87 17.05 -7.98
N LYS A 134 -14.85 17.30 -7.12
CA LYS A 134 -15.03 18.61 -6.46
C LYS A 134 -13.81 19.02 -5.63
N ASP A 135 -13.09 18.05 -5.07
CA ASP A 135 -11.93 18.22 -4.22
C ASP A 135 -10.59 17.99 -4.96
N ALA A 136 -10.60 17.91 -6.30
CA ALA A 136 -9.41 17.65 -7.12
C ALA A 136 -8.24 18.61 -6.87
N THR A 137 -8.51 19.83 -6.39
CA THR A 137 -7.46 20.79 -6.05
C THR A 137 -6.57 20.33 -4.89
N ASN A 138 -7.02 19.37 -4.07
CA ASN A 138 -6.28 18.85 -2.93
C ASN A 138 -5.32 17.71 -3.28
N TYR A 139 -5.45 17.10 -4.47
CA TYR A 139 -4.71 15.88 -4.80
C TYR A 139 -3.88 15.94 -6.08
N LEU A 140 -2.68 15.37 -6.05
CA LEU A 140 -2.04 14.89 -7.26
C LEU A 140 -2.74 13.58 -7.65
N THR A 141 -3.07 13.40 -8.93
CA THR A 141 -3.81 12.23 -9.39
C THR A 141 -3.23 11.70 -10.69
N GLU A 142 -2.92 10.41 -10.72
CA GLU A 142 -2.51 9.68 -11.93
C GLU A 142 -3.19 8.31 -12.00
N LYS A 143 -3.27 7.76 -13.22
CA LYS A 143 -3.83 6.43 -13.47
C LYS A 143 -2.71 5.41 -13.66
N LEU A 144 -2.75 4.36 -12.86
CA LEU A 144 -1.91 3.19 -12.96
C LEU A 144 -2.64 2.06 -13.70
N THR A 145 -1.97 1.48 -14.68
CA THR A 145 -2.35 0.22 -15.35
C THR A 145 -1.13 -0.70 -15.42
N PHE A 146 -1.31 -1.92 -15.91
CA PHE A 146 -0.23 -2.91 -15.96
C PHE A 146 0.01 -3.45 -17.36
N LYS A 147 1.25 -3.88 -17.61
CA LYS A 147 1.59 -4.68 -18.81
C LYS A 147 0.95 -6.06 -18.69
N SER A 148 0.56 -6.63 -19.83
CA SER A 148 0.12 -8.03 -19.90
C SER A 148 1.14 -8.96 -19.24
N GLY A 149 0.65 -9.92 -18.44
CA GLY A 149 1.49 -10.86 -17.68
C GLY A 149 2.04 -10.31 -16.35
N THR A 150 1.63 -9.10 -15.93
CA THR A 150 1.99 -8.56 -14.61
C THR A 150 1.01 -9.07 -13.56
N GLY A 151 1.48 -9.92 -12.64
CA GLY A 151 0.66 -10.48 -11.57
C GLY A 151 -0.50 -11.34 -12.07
N ASP A 152 -1.46 -11.60 -11.17
CA ASP A 152 -2.62 -12.46 -11.44
C ASP A 152 -3.75 -11.74 -12.21
N ALA A 153 -3.79 -10.41 -12.13
CA ALA A 153 -4.88 -9.57 -12.65
C ALA A 153 -4.32 -8.34 -13.40
N PRO A 154 -3.62 -8.53 -14.54
CA PRO A 154 -3.01 -7.43 -15.28
C PRO A 154 -4.01 -6.45 -15.90
N ASP A 155 -5.30 -6.79 -15.93
CA ASP A 155 -6.37 -5.95 -16.45
C ASP A 155 -6.95 -4.97 -15.40
N ASP A 156 -6.50 -5.08 -14.14
CA ASP A 156 -6.79 -4.11 -13.10
C ASP A 156 -6.26 -2.71 -13.48
N TRP A 157 -6.92 -1.69 -12.94
CA TRP A 157 -6.39 -0.33 -12.96
C TRP A 157 -6.62 0.34 -11.62
N TYR A 158 -5.80 1.35 -11.36
CA TYR A 158 -5.94 2.22 -10.19
C TYR A 158 -5.94 3.68 -10.64
N VAL A 159 -6.80 4.52 -10.05
CA VAL A 159 -6.62 5.97 -10.06
C VAL A 159 -6.12 6.34 -8.67
N VAL A 160 -4.90 6.89 -8.60
CA VAL A 160 -4.18 7.09 -7.34
C VAL A 160 -4.16 8.55 -6.99
N TYR A 161 -4.61 8.87 -5.78
CA TYR A 161 -4.76 10.23 -5.27
C TYR A 161 -3.83 10.40 -4.08
N THR A 162 -2.97 11.41 -4.16
CA THR A 162 -2.06 11.74 -3.06
C THR A 162 -2.27 13.17 -2.63
N ASP A 163 -2.22 13.41 -1.32
CA ASP A 163 -2.36 14.75 -0.77
C ASP A 163 -1.26 15.66 -1.33
N LYS A 164 -1.62 16.81 -1.91
CA LYS A 164 -0.64 17.70 -2.58
C LYS A 164 0.40 18.29 -1.63
N THR A 165 0.12 18.33 -0.34
CA THR A 165 1.00 18.95 0.66
C THR A 165 2.05 17.97 1.15
N THR A 166 1.63 16.74 1.42
CA THR A 166 2.45 15.69 2.05
C THR A 166 2.93 14.64 1.06
N ASN A 167 2.29 14.53 -0.11
CA ASN A 167 2.38 13.42 -1.08
C ASN A 167 2.11 12.03 -0.48
N LEU A 168 1.52 11.96 0.72
CA LEU A 168 1.03 10.69 1.26
C LEU A 168 -0.16 10.22 0.43
N LEU A 169 -0.28 8.90 0.32
CA LEU A 169 -1.37 8.24 -0.39
C LEU A 169 -2.67 8.51 0.38
N GLU A 170 -3.65 9.10 -0.27
CA GLU A 170 -4.94 9.41 0.37
C GLU A 170 -5.99 8.39 -0.05
N ARG A 171 -6.13 8.12 -1.34
CA ARG A 171 -7.03 7.08 -1.84
C ARG A 171 -6.54 6.49 -3.14
N ALA A 172 -7.03 5.29 -3.44
CA ALA A 172 -6.90 4.68 -4.75
C ALA A 172 -8.27 4.14 -5.16
N ALA A 173 -8.82 4.65 -6.27
CA ALA A 173 -9.95 4.00 -6.94
C ALA A 173 -9.44 2.83 -7.76
N TYR A 174 -10.19 1.74 -7.85
CA TYR A 174 -9.75 0.51 -8.49
C TYR A 174 -10.89 -0.35 -9.00
N ILE A 175 -10.54 -1.25 -9.91
CA ILE A 175 -11.34 -2.43 -10.26
C ILE A 175 -10.56 -3.69 -9.87
N VAL A 176 -11.28 -4.80 -9.71
CA VAL A 176 -10.67 -6.12 -9.51
C VAL A 176 -11.16 -7.08 -10.57
N THR A 177 -10.24 -7.65 -11.33
CA THR A 177 -10.51 -8.54 -12.47
C THR A 177 -10.21 -10.01 -12.16
N LEU A 178 -9.69 -10.34 -10.98
CA LEU A 178 -9.38 -11.73 -10.60
C LEU A 178 -10.59 -12.69 -10.70
N LYS A 179 -11.81 -12.17 -10.55
CA LYS A 179 -13.06 -12.96 -10.59
C LYS A 179 -14.02 -12.52 -11.69
N ALA A 180 -13.64 -11.56 -12.54
CA ALA A 180 -14.53 -10.96 -13.52
C ALA A 180 -13.74 -10.40 -14.71
N GLU A 181 -14.35 -10.47 -15.89
CA GLU A 181 -13.86 -9.74 -17.05
C GLU A 181 -13.85 -8.23 -16.77
N LYS A 182 -12.92 -7.52 -17.41
CA LYS A 182 -12.69 -6.10 -17.17
C LYS A 182 -13.95 -5.25 -17.34
N GLU A 183 -14.72 -5.48 -18.40
CA GLU A 183 -15.93 -4.71 -18.70
C GLU A 183 -17.01 -4.89 -17.62
N GLU A 184 -17.03 -6.01 -16.91
CA GLU A 184 -17.94 -6.22 -15.79
C GLU A 184 -17.43 -5.54 -14.53
N ALA A 185 -16.13 -5.64 -14.26
CA ALA A 185 -15.50 -4.99 -13.12
C ALA A 185 -15.63 -3.45 -13.19
N GLU A 186 -15.53 -2.87 -14.40
CA GLU A 186 -15.69 -1.42 -14.65
C GLU A 186 -17.10 -0.90 -14.41
N LYS A 187 -18.12 -1.76 -14.25
CA LYS A 187 -19.48 -1.32 -13.89
C LYS A 187 -19.60 -0.91 -12.42
N ASN A 188 -18.73 -1.44 -11.56
CA ASN A 188 -18.78 -1.21 -10.11
C ASN A 188 -17.36 -0.97 -9.56
N PRO A 189 -16.66 0.11 -9.97
CA PRO A 189 -15.37 0.45 -9.40
C PRO A 189 -15.53 0.84 -7.93
N HIS A 190 -14.53 0.47 -7.13
CA HIS A 190 -14.46 0.81 -5.72
C HIS A 190 -13.30 1.76 -5.48
N ALA A 191 -13.15 2.22 -4.24
CA ALA A 191 -11.96 2.92 -3.79
C ALA A 191 -11.59 2.51 -2.37
N ILE A 192 -10.29 2.53 -2.08
CA ILE A 192 -9.74 2.44 -0.74
C ILE A 192 -9.22 3.82 -0.36
N GLN A 193 -9.60 4.29 0.83
CA GLN A 193 -9.11 5.52 1.44
C GLN A 193 -8.22 5.18 2.63
N TYR A 194 -7.05 5.82 2.71
CA TYR A 194 -6.01 5.60 3.71
C TYR A 194 -6.02 6.74 4.73
N LEU A 195 -6.33 6.41 5.97
CA LEU A 195 -6.54 7.37 7.05
C LEU A 195 -5.66 7.04 8.26
N GLU A 196 -5.55 8.02 9.15
CA GLU A 196 -4.89 7.88 10.45
C GLU A 196 -3.45 7.36 10.33
N TYR A 197 -2.65 8.05 9.52
CA TYR A 197 -1.22 7.75 9.42
C TYR A 197 -0.53 7.89 10.78
N LYS A 198 0.22 6.85 11.16
CA LYS A 198 1.07 6.82 12.34
C LYS A 198 2.51 6.54 11.94
N ASP A 199 3.43 7.15 12.68
CA ASP A 199 4.84 6.81 12.59
C ASP A 199 5.08 5.45 13.24
N VAL A 200 5.66 4.51 12.50
CA VAL A 200 6.13 3.21 12.99
C VAL A 200 7.59 3.10 12.61
N ASP A 201 8.48 3.19 13.60
CA ASP A 201 9.94 3.20 13.42
C ASP A 201 10.41 4.21 12.34
N GLY A 202 9.80 5.40 12.30
CA GLY A 202 10.13 6.44 11.34
C GLY A 202 9.42 6.31 9.99
N ILE A 203 8.53 5.34 9.78
CA ILE A 203 7.81 5.12 8.51
C ILE A 203 6.32 5.44 8.72
N PRO A 204 5.71 6.31 7.88
CA PRO A 204 4.29 6.63 8.00
C PRO A 204 3.42 5.49 7.45
N ILE A 205 2.55 4.93 8.28
CA ILE A 205 1.64 3.83 7.93
C ILE A 205 0.20 4.20 8.29
N ALA A 206 -0.71 4.10 7.31
CA ALA A 206 -2.15 4.29 7.54
C ALA A 206 -2.71 3.17 8.41
N THR A 207 -3.33 3.52 9.54
CA THR A 207 -3.91 2.51 10.46
C THR A 207 -5.40 2.29 10.28
N LYS A 208 -6.04 3.05 9.39
CA LYS A 208 -7.45 2.90 9.07
C LYS A 208 -7.67 2.96 7.56
N TRP A 209 -8.44 2.02 7.05
CA TRP A 209 -8.91 2.03 5.66
C TRP A 209 -10.42 2.16 5.63
N ILE A 210 -10.95 2.91 4.66
CA ILE A 210 -12.38 2.91 4.33
C ILE A 210 -12.52 2.50 2.86
N PHE A 211 -13.43 1.57 2.61
CA PHE A 211 -13.77 1.12 1.27
C PHE A 211 -15.05 1.82 0.82
N TRP A 212 -15.04 2.31 -0.41
CA TRP A 212 -16.10 3.12 -0.98
C TRP A 212 -16.52 2.58 -2.34
N ALA A 213 -17.78 2.79 -2.71
CA ALA A 213 -18.14 2.88 -4.12
C ALA A 213 -17.49 4.13 -4.72
N TRP A 214 -17.16 4.08 -6.00
CA TRP A 214 -16.50 5.17 -6.69
C TRP A 214 -17.17 5.47 -8.04
N GLU A 215 -17.24 6.74 -8.40
CA GLU A 215 -17.80 7.20 -9.67
C GLU A 215 -16.85 8.23 -10.34
N ASP A 216 -16.53 8.02 -11.63
CA ASP A 216 -15.67 8.92 -12.39
C ASP A 216 -16.19 10.37 -12.38
N GLY A 217 -15.34 11.30 -11.99
CA GLY A 217 -15.67 12.72 -11.85
C GLY A 217 -16.48 13.11 -10.60
N LYS A 218 -17.00 12.15 -9.84
CA LYS A 218 -17.68 12.39 -8.55
C LYS A 218 -16.82 12.00 -7.35
N GLY A 219 -16.03 10.94 -7.48
CA GLY A 219 -15.13 10.44 -6.45
C GLY A 219 -15.79 9.40 -5.55
N LEU A 220 -15.47 9.43 -4.26
CA LEU A 220 -16.01 8.54 -3.24
C LEU A 220 -17.52 8.76 -3.06
N THR A 221 -18.31 7.68 -2.98
CA THR A 221 -19.77 7.75 -2.81
C THR A 221 -20.24 7.02 -1.55
N ASP A 222 -20.74 5.80 -1.67
CA ASP A 222 -21.28 5.01 -0.56
C ASP A 222 -20.17 4.23 0.15
N GLU A 223 -20.16 4.24 1.48
CA GLU A 223 -19.24 3.40 2.27
C GLU A 223 -19.63 1.92 2.13
N LEU A 224 -18.66 1.08 1.80
CA LEU A 224 -18.84 -0.35 1.59
C LEU A 224 -18.28 -1.18 2.76
N GLY A 225 -17.31 -0.63 3.48
CA GLY A 225 -16.63 -1.31 4.57
C GLY A 225 -15.44 -0.52 5.09
N HIS A 226 -14.75 -1.08 6.07
CA HIS A 226 -13.57 -0.46 6.65
C HIS A 226 -12.61 -1.53 7.19
N ALA A 227 -11.36 -1.14 7.38
CA ALA A 227 -10.38 -1.95 8.07
C ALA A 227 -9.61 -1.13 9.10
N THR A 228 -9.22 -1.79 10.20
CA THR A 228 -8.35 -1.22 11.21
C THR A 228 -7.09 -2.08 11.33
N LEU A 229 -5.95 -1.41 11.35
CA LEU A 229 -4.64 -2.04 11.52
C LEU A 229 -4.08 -1.70 12.89
N THR A 230 -3.61 -2.72 13.61
CA THR A 230 -3.04 -2.58 14.95
C THR A 230 -1.77 -3.41 15.11
N ASP A 231 -1.01 -3.14 16.17
CA ASP A 231 0.23 -3.84 16.51
C ASP A 231 1.25 -3.92 15.36
N ILE A 232 1.32 -2.85 14.56
CA ILE A 232 2.23 -2.75 13.42
C ILE A 232 3.66 -2.64 13.94
N LYS A 233 4.53 -3.54 13.48
CA LYS A 233 5.96 -3.55 13.85
C LYS A 233 6.80 -4.23 12.78
N PHE A 234 8.04 -3.79 12.65
CA PHE A 234 9.03 -4.49 11.84
C PHE A 234 9.68 -5.62 12.64
N VAL A 235 9.88 -6.76 11.98
CA VAL A 235 10.44 -7.97 12.61
C VAL A 235 11.48 -8.60 11.70
N LYS A 236 12.37 -9.38 12.30
CA LYS A 236 13.16 -10.37 11.57
C LYS A 236 12.27 -11.55 11.24
N ALA A 237 12.30 -12.00 9.98
CA ALA A 237 11.49 -13.13 9.57
C ALA A 237 12.18 -14.42 10.02
N ASP A 238 11.45 -15.25 10.76
CA ASP A 238 11.87 -16.63 10.93
C ASP A 238 11.55 -17.38 9.63
N THR A 239 12.49 -18.19 9.13
CA THR A 239 12.26 -19.01 7.93
C THR A 239 11.05 -19.92 8.11
N ASP A 240 10.76 -20.33 9.35
CA ASP A 240 9.67 -21.23 9.67
C ASP A 240 8.28 -20.57 9.55
N TYR A 241 8.19 -19.22 9.51
CA TYR A 241 6.91 -18.51 9.31
C TYR A 241 6.26 -18.84 7.98
N PHE A 242 7.05 -19.16 6.95
CA PHE A 242 6.59 -19.35 5.58
C PHE A 242 6.63 -20.81 5.14
N VAL A 243 6.75 -21.74 6.09
CA VAL A 243 6.74 -23.18 5.81
C VAL A 243 5.35 -23.73 6.12
N PRO A 244 4.62 -24.24 5.11
CA PRO A 244 3.32 -24.85 5.34
C PRO A 244 3.42 -26.16 6.11
N GLU A 245 2.43 -26.43 6.96
CA GLU A 245 2.32 -27.70 7.66
C GLU A 245 1.96 -28.82 6.66
N THR A 246 2.30 -30.07 6.98
CA THR A 246 2.22 -31.19 6.03
C THR A 246 0.79 -31.52 5.56
N ASP A 247 -0.22 -31.09 6.31
CA ASP A 247 -1.64 -31.29 6.03
C ASP A 247 -2.29 -30.10 5.31
N PHE A 248 -1.52 -29.04 4.99
CA PHE A 248 -2.04 -27.89 4.27
C PHE A 248 -2.40 -28.26 2.83
N LYS A 249 -3.51 -27.69 2.35
CA LYS A 249 -3.90 -27.73 0.94
C LYS A 249 -3.12 -26.67 0.17
N THR A 250 -3.08 -26.77 -1.16
CA THR A 250 -2.40 -25.81 -2.05
C THR A 250 -3.34 -25.29 -3.14
N LYS A 251 -3.16 -24.02 -3.54
CA LYS A 251 -3.83 -23.34 -4.65
C LYS A 251 -2.83 -22.57 -5.52
#